data_AF-A0A1A9DCW4-F1
#
_entry.id   AF-A0A1A9DCW4-F1
#
_cell.length_a   1.000
_cell.length_b   1.000
_cell.length_c   1.000
_cell.angle_alpha   90.00
_cell.angle_beta   90.00
_cell.angle_gamma   90.00
#
_symmetry.space_group_name_H-M   'P 1'
#
loop_
_entity.id
_entity.type
_entity.pdbx_description
1 polymer ?
#
loop_
_entity_poly.entity_id
_entity_poly.type
_entity_poly.pdbx_seq_one_letter_code
_entity_poly.pdbx_strand_id
1 'polypeptide(L)'
;MVQISQDLPEILFVVTSTSAVVGEANRLRRAGTMVLKAEELVGYSPRSEAGKWWQERNSSPQHHLAYVISLFRAKLVTMTPSSVVYAIAEYGPEDMRSALREKGIGKSPANADTTFKSTDFSKYINGSGVNELTSTTKGKTSNTVLDSFSFIQGSSASRHKVINQAICAIAEKNVPEFSASTGQFEVDLGEQDTYADAVIPFGDRELHMEFHHLSDAHCKAASIAAYIMKKLRVYSNHYNITPR
;
A
#
# COMPACT_ATOMS: atom_id res chain seq x y z
N MET A 1 -21.77 -7.13 -22.31
CA MET A 1 -20.42 -6.65 -22.67
C MET A 1 -20.25 -5.32 -21.97
N VAL A 2 -19.49 -5.25 -20.88
CA VAL A 2 -19.27 -3.99 -20.15
C VAL A 2 -18.39 -3.11 -21.04
N GLN A 3 -18.92 -1.98 -21.48
CA GLN A 3 -18.19 -1.03 -22.30
C GLN A 3 -17.28 -0.23 -21.36
N ILE A 4 -16.06 -0.72 -21.12
CA ILE A 4 -15.02 0.00 -20.37
C ILE A 4 -14.55 1.14 -21.27
N SER A 5 -15.26 2.27 -21.24
CA SER A 5 -14.98 3.47 -22.05
C SER A 5 -14.01 4.44 -21.38
N GLN A 6 -13.54 4.12 -20.17
CA GLN A 6 -12.53 4.87 -19.42
C GLN A 6 -11.35 3.95 -19.11
N ASP A 7 -10.13 4.47 -19.29
CA ASP A 7 -8.94 3.79 -18.78
C ASP A 7 -9.07 3.62 -17.27
N LEU A 8 -9.12 2.37 -16.82
CA LEU A 8 -9.22 2.07 -15.40
C LEU A 8 -7.92 2.43 -14.69
N PRO A 9 -8.00 2.96 -13.45
CA PRO A 9 -6.83 3.35 -12.71
C PRO A 9 -5.96 2.15 -12.37
N GLU A 10 -4.68 2.41 -12.14
CA GLU A 10 -3.83 1.43 -11.49
C GLU A 10 -3.99 1.52 -9.97
N ILE A 11 -4.32 0.38 -9.34
CA ILE A 11 -4.44 0.31 -7.88
C ILE A 11 -3.13 -0.21 -7.27
N LEU A 12 -2.55 0.58 -6.36
CA LEU A 12 -1.32 0.25 -5.66
C LEU A 12 -1.57 0.12 -4.15
N PHE A 13 -1.58 -1.11 -3.66
CA PHE A 13 -1.63 -1.40 -2.23
C PHE A 13 -0.26 -1.23 -1.60
N VAL A 14 -0.12 -0.31 -0.64
CA VAL A 14 1.11 -0.03 0.09
C VAL A 14 0.97 -0.51 1.53
N VAL A 15 1.59 -1.64 1.86
CA VAL A 15 1.54 -2.20 3.21
C VAL A 15 2.82 -1.85 3.97
N THR A 16 2.65 -1.32 5.18
CA THR A 16 3.78 -0.98 6.05
C THR A 16 3.63 -1.75 7.36
N SER A 17 4.65 -2.49 7.77
CA SER A 17 4.68 -3.22 9.04
C SER A 17 6.13 -3.56 9.41
N THR A 18 6.32 -4.50 10.33
CA THR A 18 7.61 -5.05 10.77
C THR A 18 8.35 -5.77 9.63
N SER A 19 9.53 -6.32 9.91
CA SER A 19 10.36 -7.01 8.92
C SER A 19 9.67 -8.21 8.26
N ALA A 20 8.62 -8.77 8.88
CA ALA A 20 7.85 -9.89 8.32
C ALA A 20 6.98 -9.49 7.11
N VAL A 21 6.67 -8.20 6.94
CA VAL A 21 5.71 -7.71 5.94
C VAL A 21 6.02 -8.16 4.52
N VAL A 22 7.31 -8.22 4.17
CA VAL A 22 7.77 -8.61 2.84
C VAL A 22 7.45 -10.08 2.57
N GLY A 23 7.72 -10.94 3.54
CA GLY A 23 7.42 -12.37 3.44
C GLY A 23 5.93 -12.63 3.33
N GLU A 24 5.13 -11.97 4.16
CA GLU A 24 3.66 -12.07 4.11
C GLU A 24 3.09 -11.54 2.79
N ALA A 25 3.59 -10.40 2.28
CA ALA A 25 3.18 -9.84 1.01
C ALA A 25 3.52 -10.75 -0.18
N ASN A 26 4.70 -11.39 -0.17
CA ASN A 26 5.13 -12.32 -1.22
C ASN A 26 4.28 -13.60 -1.30
N ARG A 27 3.61 -13.97 -0.21
CA ARG A 27 2.61 -15.06 -0.27
C ARG A 27 1.40 -14.66 -1.11
N LEU A 28 1.11 -13.36 -1.24
CA LEU A 28 -0.06 -12.82 -1.92
C LEU A 28 0.22 -12.21 -3.30
N ARG A 29 1.49 -12.02 -3.66
CA ARG A 29 1.90 -11.42 -4.94
C ARG A 29 3.07 -12.17 -5.57
N ARG A 30 3.34 -11.91 -6.85
CA ARG A 30 4.58 -12.33 -7.51
C ARG A 30 5.69 -11.33 -7.21
N ALA A 31 6.79 -11.75 -6.57
CA ALA A 31 7.84 -10.85 -6.11
C ALA A 31 8.48 -9.98 -7.21
N GLY A 32 8.71 -10.52 -8.42
CA GLY A 32 9.34 -9.76 -9.51
C GLY A 32 8.43 -8.70 -10.16
N THR A 33 7.11 -8.91 -10.15
CA THR A 33 6.14 -8.06 -10.89
C THR A 33 5.16 -7.32 -9.99
N MET A 34 5.14 -7.64 -8.70
CA MET A 34 4.22 -7.14 -7.67
C MET A 34 2.73 -7.42 -7.94
N VAL A 35 2.44 -8.24 -8.96
CA VAL A 35 1.07 -8.62 -9.32
C VAL A 35 0.49 -9.52 -8.24
N LEU A 36 -0.73 -9.20 -7.81
CA LEU A 36 -1.51 -9.99 -6.87
C LEU A 36 -1.83 -11.39 -7.41
N LYS A 37 -1.82 -12.40 -6.53
CA LYS A 37 -2.21 -13.77 -6.83
C LYS A 37 -3.64 -14.00 -6.33
N ALA A 38 -4.62 -13.99 -7.24
CA ALA A 38 -6.05 -14.07 -6.90
C ALA A 38 -6.40 -15.30 -6.04
N GLU A 39 -5.90 -16.48 -6.43
CA GLU A 39 -6.15 -17.73 -5.71
C GLU A 39 -5.63 -17.68 -4.27
N GLU A 40 -4.47 -17.05 -4.07
CA GLU A 40 -3.83 -16.93 -2.75
C GLU A 40 -4.59 -15.93 -1.88
N LEU A 41 -5.04 -14.80 -2.43
CA LEU A 41 -5.88 -13.85 -1.70
C LEU A 41 -7.11 -14.52 -1.11
N VAL A 42 -7.82 -15.31 -1.93
CA VAL A 42 -9.00 -16.07 -1.49
C VAL A 42 -8.58 -17.20 -0.52
N GLY A 43 -7.50 -17.92 -0.83
CA GLY A 43 -7.02 -19.05 -0.04
C GLY A 43 -6.54 -18.67 1.37
N TYR A 44 -5.94 -17.50 1.55
CA TYR A 44 -5.49 -17.00 2.86
C TYR A 44 -6.62 -16.41 3.70
N SER A 45 -7.73 -15.95 3.09
CA SER A 45 -8.85 -15.35 3.83
C SER A 45 -10.24 -15.79 3.35
N PRO A 46 -10.51 -17.12 3.22
CA PRO A 46 -11.70 -17.63 2.55
C PRO A 46 -12.98 -17.39 3.35
N ARG A 47 -12.86 -17.29 4.68
CA ARG A 47 -14.00 -17.12 5.60
C ARG A 47 -14.32 -15.65 5.87
N SER A 48 -13.48 -14.72 5.43
CA SER A 48 -13.77 -13.29 5.54
C SER A 48 -14.97 -12.92 4.68
N GLU A 49 -15.64 -11.82 5.01
CA GLU A 49 -16.78 -11.31 4.24
C GLU A 49 -16.38 -11.08 2.77
N ALA A 50 -15.25 -10.41 2.54
CA ALA A 50 -14.70 -10.22 1.21
C ALA A 50 -14.30 -11.55 0.52
N GLY A 51 -13.73 -12.50 1.27
CA GLY A 51 -13.36 -13.82 0.75
C GLY A 51 -14.56 -14.60 0.22
N LYS A 52 -15.65 -14.66 1.00
CA LYS A 52 -16.91 -15.29 0.57
C LYS A 52 -17.48 -14.61 -0.67
N TRP A 53 -17.51 -13.27 -0.66
CA TRP A 53 -18.02 -12.47 -1.78
C TRP A 53 -17.29 -12.74 -3.10
N TRP A 54 -15.95 -12.86 -3.06
CA TRP A 54 -15.16 -13.21 -4.23
C TRP A 54 -15.28 -14.67 -4.63
N GLN A 55 -15.39 -15.61 -3.67
CA GLN A 55 -15.61 -17.03 -3.98
C GLN A 55 -16.87 -17.26 -4.81
N GLU A 56 -17.97 -16.59 -4.46
CA GLU A 56 -19.23 -16.65 -5.22
C GLU A 56 -19.04 -16.17 -6.67
N ARG A 57 -18.25 -15.11 -6.87
CA ARG A 57 -18.02 -14.46 -8.17
C ARG A 57 -16.97 -15.15 -9.04
N ASN A 58 -16.10 -15.96 -8.45
CA ASN A 58 -15.13 -16.78 -9.19
C ASN A 58 -15.80 -17.83 -10.09
N SER A 59 -17.10 -18.08 -9.92
CA SER A 59 -17.91 -18.91 -10.83
C SER A 59 -18.14 -18.26 -12.20
N SER A 60 -18.01 -16.94 -12.32
CA SER A 60 -18.17 -16.19 -13.57
C SER A 60 -16.81 -15.63 -14.05
N PRO A 61 -16.32 -16.00 -15.24
CA PRO A 61 -15.06 -15.49 -15.77
C PRO A 61 -14.97 -13.96 -15.83
N GLN A 62 -16.11 -13.29 -16.07
CA GLN A 62 -16.19 -11.83 -16.22
C GLN A 62 -16.16 -11.08 -14.88
N HIS A 63 -16.36 -11.78 -13.75
CA HIS A 63 -16.39 -11.19 -12.41
C HIS A 63 -15.35 -11.82 -11.48
N HIS A 64 -14.48 -12.68 -12.01
CA HIS A 64 -13.44 -13.36 -11.25
C HIS A 64 -12.43 -12.32 -10.72
N LEU A 65 -12.01 -12.44 -9.46
CA LEU A 65 -10.97 -11.63 -8.84
C LEU A 65 -9.70 -11.48 -9.71
N ALA A 66 -9.25 -12.53 -10.40
CA ALA A 66 -8.09 -12.45 -11.30
C ALA A 66 -8.31 -11.47 -12.47
N TYR A 67 -9.52 -11.45 -13.03
CA TYR A 67 -9.92 -10.54 -14.09
C TYR A 67 -9.93 -9.10 -13.58
N VAL A 68 -10.52 -8.87 -12.41
CA VAL A 68 -10.55 -7.55 -11.75
C VAL A 68 -9.15 -7.02 -11.42
N ILE A 69 -8.27 -7.87 -10.86
CA ILE A 69 -6.86 -7.51 -10.62
C ILE A 69 -6.19 -7.08 -11.92
N SER A 70 -6.47 -7.77 -13.02
CA SER A 70 -5.88 -7.46 -14.33
C SER A 70 -6.39 -6.14 -14.88
N LEU A 71 -7.70 -5.90 -14.81
CA LEU A 71 -8.33 -4.64 -15.24
C LEU A 71 -7.75 -3.42 -14.54
N PHE A 72 -7.62 -3.48 -13.21
CA PHE A 72 -7.04 -2.40 -12.40
C PHE A 72 -5.51 -2.43 -12.33
N ARG A 73 -4.85 -3.35 -13.04
CA ARG A 73 -3.40 -3.56 -12.95
C ARG A 73 -2.90 -3.67 -11.50
N ALA A 74 -3.71 -4.22 -10.61
CA ALA A 74 -3.56 -4.05 -9.16
C ALA A 74 -2.27 -4.71 -8.63
N LYS A 75 -1.50 -3.95 -7.85
CA LYS A 75 -0.20 -4.37 -7.29
C LYS A 75 -0.16 -4.26 -5.78
N LEU A 76 0.72 -5.04 -5.16
CA LEU A 76 1.05 -4.94 -3.74
C LEU A 76 2.52 -4.60 -3.57
N VAL A 77 2.82 -3.54 -2.85
CA VAL A 77 4.16 -3.11 -2.46
C VAL A 77 4.26 -3.00 -0.94
N THR A 78 5.50 -3.07 -0.45
CA THR A 78 5.80 -2.95 0.97
C THR A 78 6.75 -1.81 1.26
N MET A 79 6.59 -1.23 2.45
CA MET A 79 7.54 -0.29 3.05
C MET A 79 8.01 -0.80 4.40
N THR A 80 9.21 -0.35 4.81
CA THR A 80 9.83 -0.75 6.07
C THR A 80 9.53 0.26 7.19
N PRO A 81 9.65 -0.13 8.47
CA PRO A 81 9.50 0.78 9.60
C PRO A 81 10.38 2.02 9.47
N SER A 82 11.66 1.83 9.10
CA SER A 82 12.60 2.93 8.91
C SER A 82 12.14 3.93 7.86
N SER A 83 11.64 3.46 6.72
CA SER A 83 11.20 4.36 5.65
C SER A 83 10.01 5.23 6.08
N VAL A 84 9.05 4.67 6.83
CA VAL A 84 7.91 5.44 7.34
C VAL A 84 8.35 6.41 8.44
N VAL A 85 9.19 5.95 9.38
CA VAL A 85 9.71 6.79 10.48
C VAL A 85 10.47 8.01 9.93
N TYR A 86 11.37 7.80 8.96
CA TYR A 86 12.12 8.92 8.39
C TYR A 86 11.28 9.79 7.44
N ALA A 87 10.25 9.23 6.78
CA ALA A 87 9.28 10.05 6.05
C ALA A 87 8.56 11.03 7.00
N ILE A 88 8.10 10.56 8.16
CA ILE A 88 7.49 11.42 9.19
C ILE A 88 8.50 12.41 9.77
N ALA A 89 9.73 11.98 10.05
CA ALA A 89 10.76 12.87 10.59
C ALA A 89 11.03 14.06 9.65
N GLU A 90 11.05 13.84 8.34
CA GLU A 90 11.26 14.88 7.33
C GLU A 90 10.01 15.72 7.07
N TYR A 91 8.90 15.06 6.73
CA TYR A 91 7.71 15.66 6.11
C TYR A 91 6.46 15.60 6.97
N GLY A 92 6.51 14.90 8.12
CA GLY A 92 5.39 14.79 9.04
C GLY A 92 5.10 16.10 9.77
N PRO A 93 3.92 16.18 10.42
CA PRO A 93 3.52 17.34 11.21
C PRO A 93 4.38 17.48 12.47
N GLU A 94 4.46 18.69 13.02
CA GLU A 94 5.42 19.04 14.07
C GLU A 94 5.24 18.25 15.37
N ASP A 95 4.00 17.92 15.73
CA ASP A 95 3.67 17.09 16.89
C ASP A 95 4.27 15.67 16.76
N MET A 96 4.10 15.04 15.59
CA MET A 96 4.69 13.73 15.33
C MET A 96 6.22 13.81 15.25
N ARG A 97 6.78 14.84 14.62
CA ARG A 97 8.24 15.06 14.58
C ARG A 97 8.82 15.27 15.98
N SER A 98 8.13 16.00 16.84
CA SER A 98 8.55 16.23 18.22
C SER A 98 8.61 14.91 19.00
N ALA A 99 7.57 14.09 18.90
CA ALA A 99 7.53 12.77 19.53
C ALA A 99 8.64 11.83 19.02
N LEU A 100 9.01 11.93 17.74
CA LEU A 100 10.16 11.19 17.18
C LEU A 100 11.49 11.69 17.76
N ARG A 101 11.68 13.00 17.89
CA ARG A 101 12.91 13.59 18.47
C ARG A 101 13.10 13.18 19.93
N GLU A 102 12.02 13.12 20.72
CA GLU A 102 12.07 12.61 22.10
C GLU A 102 12.53 11.15 22.17
N LYS A 103 12.27 10.37 21.12
CA LYS A 103 12.76 8.99 20.97
C LYS A 103 14.16 8.93 20.35
N GLY A 104 14.82 10.06 20.10
CA GLY A 104 16.15 10.11 19.49
C GLY A 104 16.16 10.01 17.96
N ILE A 105 15.01 10.17 17.29
CA ILE A 105 14.90 10.22 15.84
C ILE A 105 14.72 11.67 15.38
N GLY A 106 15.76 12.23 14.77
CA GLY A 106 15.73 13.53 14.13
C GLY A 106 15.58 13.44 12.61
N LYS A 107 15.52 14.61 11.97
CA LYS A 107 15.68 14.73 10.52
C LYS A 107 17.04 14.19 10.09
N SER A 108 17.04 13.40 9.03
CA SER A 108 18.21 12.90 8.35
C SER A 108 17.83 12.61 6.90
N PRO A 109 18.02 13.58 5.98
CA PRO A 109 17.68 13.41 4.57
C PRO A 109 18.36 12.20 3.94
N ALA A 110 19.61 11.93 4.33
CA ALA A 110 20.37 10.77 3.86
C ALA A 110 19.72 9.44 4.29
N ASN A 111 19.29 9.31 5.55
CA ASN A 111 18.62 8.10 6.04
C ASN A 111 17.22 7.96 5.42
N ALA A 112 16.50 9.08 5.28
CA ALA A 112 15.20 9.12 4.64
C ALA A 112 15.29 8.57 3.20
N ASP A 113 16.21 9.10 2.39
CA ASP A 113 16.40 8.67 1.01
C ASP A 113 16.87 7.22 0.91
N THR A 114 17.87 6.84 1.72
CA THR A 114 18.44 5.48 1.69
C THR A 114 17.39 4.44 2.08
N THR A 115 16.63 4.69 3.14
CA THR A 115 15.62 3.75 3.62
C THR A 115 14.43 3.68 2.67
N PHE A 116 13.98 4.81 2.11
CA PHE A 116 12.93 4.86 1.11
C PHE A 116 13.31 4.08 -0.17
N LYS A 117 14.48 4.36 -0.76
CA LYS A 117 14.98 3.68 -1.97
C LYS A 117 15.08 2.16 -1.84
N SER A 118 15.24 1.66 -0.61
CA SER A 118 15.28 0.23 -0.35
C SER A 118 13.92 -0.47 -0.46
N THR A 119 12.80 0.27 -0.38
CA THR A 119 11.43 -0.28 -0.31
C THR A 119 10.95 -0.83 -1.65
N ASP A 120 9.98 -1.74 -1.63
CA ASP A 120 9.34 -2.18 -2.88
C ASP A 120 8.54 -1.04 -3.50
N PHE A 121 7.95 -0.18 -2.67
CA PHE A 121 7.22 0.98 -3.14
C PHE A 121 8.12 1.87 -4.00
N SER A 122 9.29 2.27 -3.48
CA SER A 122 10.24 3.09 -4.25
C SER A 122 10.73 2.38 -5.52
N LYS A 123 11.08 1.10 -5.45
CA LYS A 123 11.51 0.34 -6.65
C LYS A 123 10.43 0.26 -7.72
N TYR A 124 9.17 0.14 -7.28
CA TYR A 124 8.02 0.11 -8.17
C TYR A 124 7.86 1.44 -8.92
N ILE A 125 7.74 2.55 -8.19
CA ILE A 125 7.54 3.86 -8.79
C ILE A 125 8.78 4.38 -9.53
N ASN A 126 9.97 3.87 -9.23
CA ASN A 126 11.21 4.23 -9.95
C ASN A 126 11.52 3.24 -11.10
N GLY A 127 10.62 2.32 -11.43
CA GLY A 127 10.79 1.35 -12.52
C GLY A 127 12.02 0.44 -12.40
N SER A 128 12.62 0.32 -11.21
CA SER A 128 13.98 -0.21 -11.03
C SER A 128 14.08 -1.75 -11.11
N GLY A 129 12.97 -2.41 -11.49
CA GLY A 129 12.78 -3.85 -11.30
C GLY A 129 12.76 -4.22 -9.81
N VAL A 130 12.18 -5.38 -9.49
CA VAL A 130 12.24 -5.89 -8.12
C VAL A 130 12.90 -7.26 -8.12
N ASN A 131 13.93 -7.41 -7.30
CA ASN A 131 14.63 -8.67 -7.12
C ASN A 131 13.62 -9.76 -6.72
N GLU A 132 13.63 -10.91 -7.41
CA GLU A 132 12.74 -12.03 -7.09
C GLU A 132 13.01 -12.60 -5.67
N LEU A 133 14.22 -12.40 -5.15
CA LEU A 133 14.64 -12.76 -3.81
C LEU A 133 14.45 -11.59 -2.84
N THR A 134 13.23 -11.40 -2.34
CA THR A 134 12.92 -10.39 -1.31
C THR A 134 12.85 -10.95 0.11
N SER A 135 13.18 -12.24 0.33
CA SER A 135 13.13 -12.89 1.65
C SER A 135 14.33 -12.60 2.56
N THR A 136 15.34 -11.87 2.08
CA THR A 136 16.47 -11.51 2.95
C THR A 136 15.99 -10.47 3.95
N THR A 137 15.92 -10.87 5.23
CA THR A 137 15.75 -9.99 6.38
C THR A 137 16.61 -8.75 6.17
N LYS A 138 16.00 -7.63 5.77
CA LYS A 138 16.69 -6.34 5.72
C LYS A 138 17.27 -6.14 7.13
N GLY A 139 18.54 -5.77 7.21
CA GLY A 139 19.34 -5.81 8.45
C GLY A 139 18.62 -5.29 9.69
N LYS A 140 19.10 -5.69 10.88
CA LYS A 140 18.42 -5.45 12.16
C LYS A 140 17.98 -3.99 12.31
N THR A 141 16.66 -3.76 12.25
CA THR A 141 16.06 -2.47 12.60
C THR A 141 16.32 -2.19 14.07
N SER A 142 16.78 -0.98 14.41
CA SER A 142 17.03 -0.63 15.81
C SER A 142 15.72 -0.59 16.61
N ASN A 143 15.78 -0.90 17.90
CA ASN A 143 14.61 -0.82 18.80
C ASN A 143 14.00 0.58 18.77
N THR A 144 14.83 1.63 18.74
CA THR A 144 14.40 3.02 18.62
C THR A 144 13.49 3.27 17.41
N VAL A 145 13.82 2.69 16.25
CA VAL A 145 13.00 2.82 15.04
C VAL A 145 11.71 2.00 15.18
N LEU A 146 11.77 0.81 15.77
CA LEU A 146 10.58 -0.02 15.99
C LEU A 146 9.59 0.64 16.96
N ASP A 147 10.08 1.24 18.05
CA ASP A 147 9.26 1.96 19.02
C ASP A 147 8.65 3.23 18.41
N SER A 148 9.43 3.93 17.60
CA SER A 148 8.97 5.11 16.83
C SER A 148 7.90 4.73 15.80
N PHE A 149 8.10 3.62 15.10
CA PHE A 149 7.12 3.12 14.15
C PHE A 149 5.84 2.67 14.85
N SER A 150 5.94 1.99 15.99
CA SER A 150 4.80 1.57 16.80
C SER A 150 3.97 2.78 17.27
N PHE A 151 4.62 3.89 17.62
CA PHE A 151 3.94 5.17 17.91
C PHE A 151 3.18 5.71 16.71
N ILE A 152 3.79 5.72 15.52
CA ILE A 152 3.12 6.16 14.28
C ILE A 152 1.92 5.26 13.98
N GLN A 153 2.06 3.95 14.10
CA GLN A 153 0.99 2.98 13.88
C GLN A 153 -0.17 3.17 14.85
N GLY A 154 0.12 3.39 16.14
CA GLY A 154 -0.90 3.70 17.15
C GLY A 154 -1.70 4.96 16.83
N SER A 155 -1.13 5.88 16.05
CA SER A 155 -1.79 7.11 15.61
C SER A 155 -2.48 6.98 14.23
N SER A 156 -2.32 5.86 13.53
CA SER A 156 -2.80 5.71 12.14
C SER A 156 -4.30 5.93 12.00
N ALA A 157 -5.13 5.53 12.97
CA ALA A 157 -6.58 5.74 12.91
C ALA A 157 -7.00 7.22 12.86
N SER A 158 -6.24 8.13 13.49
CA SER A 158 -6.55 9.57 13.54
C SER A 158 -5.63 10.43 12.67
N ARG A 159 -4.50 9.87 12.24
CA ARG A 159 -3.45 10.56 11.47
C ARG A 159 -3.16 9.89 10.12
N HIS A 160 -4.03 8.99 9.62
CA HIS A 160 -3.82 8.21 8.38
C HIS A 160 -3.40 9.10 7.21
N LYS A 161 -4.19 10.15 6.94
CA LYS A 161 -3.92 11.13 5.87
C LYS A 161 -2.52 11.74 5.96
N VAL A 162 -2.15 12.26 7.12
CA VAL A 162 -0.87 12.97 7.28
C VAL A 162 0.32 12.02 7.21
N ILE A 163 0.14 10.75 7.60
CA ILE A 163 1.15 9.71 7.42
C ILE A 163 1.35 9.42 5.94
N ASN A 164 0.25 9.25 5.19
CA ASN A 164 0.29 9.00 3.75
C ASN A 164 0.89 10.18 2.99
N GLN A 165 0.56 11.41 3.37
CA GLN A 165 1.16 12.63 2.80
C GLN A 165 2.67 12.67 3.00
N ALA A 166 3.17 12.34 4.20
CA ALA A 166 4.61 12.30 4.46
C ALA A 166 5.31 11.22 3.61
N ILE A 167 4.69 10.06 3.45
CA ILE A 167 5.19 8.98 2.58
C ILE A 167 5.21 9.40 1.11
N CYS A 168 4.16 10.06 0.63
CA CYS A 168 4.10 10.54 -0.75
C CYS A 168 5.08 11.70 -1.00
N ALA A 169 5.31 12.58 -0.02
CA ALA A 169 6.28 13.67 -0.15
C ALA A 169 7.72 13.16 -0.30
N ILE A 170 8.11 12.12 0.45
CA ILE A 170 9.43 11.50 0.26
C ILE A 170 9.53 10.75 -1.08
N ALA A 171 8.42 10.19 -1.57
CA ALA A 171 8.36 9.56 -2.88
C ALA A 171 8.56 10.57 -4.01
N GLU A 172 7.86 11.70 -3.98
CA GLU A 172 8.00 12.79 -4.96
C GLU A 172 9.42 13.36 -4.97
N LYS A 173 10.05 13.55 -3.81
CA LYS A 173 11.46 13.95 -3.75
C LYS A 173 12.38 12.99 -4.50
N ASN A 174 12.12 11.69 -4.40
CA ASN A 174 13.01 10.64 -4.90
C ASN A 174 12.69 10.19 -6.33
N VAL A 175 11.49 10.48 -6.84
CA VAL A 175 10.99 10.01 -8.14
C VAL A 175 10.29 11.16 -8.85
N PRO A 176 10.93 11.83 -9.83
CA PRO A 176 10.39 13.03 -10.48
C PRO A 176 9.02 12.85 -11.13
N GLU A 177 8.71 11.64 -11.62
CA GLU A 177 7.43 11.33 -12.25
C GLU A 177 6.29 11.15 -11.24
N PHE A 178 6.58 11.03 -9.94
CA PHE A 178 5.58 10.85 -8.88
C PHE A 178 5.19 12.21 -8.28
N SER A 179 4.13 12.83 -8.78
CA SER A 179 3.76 14.21 -8.44
C SER A 179 2.77 14.29 -7.27
N ALA A 180 3.25 13.97 -6.06
CA ALA A 180 2.40 13.98 -4.86
C ALA A 180 1.81 15.35 -4.52
N SER A 181 2.56 16.44 -4.78
CA SER A 181 2.13 17.81 -4.52
C SER A 181 0.88 18.24 -5.32
N THR A 182 0.64 17.62 -6.46
CA THR A 182 -0.56 17.84 -7.29
C THR A 182 -1.61 16.73 -7.13
N GLY A 183 -1.32 15.71 -6.32
CA GLY A 183 -2.23 14.61 -6.05
C GLY A 183 -3.31 14.96 -5.02
N GLN A 184 -4.24 14.03 -4.83
CA GLN A 184 -5.35 14.15 -3.89
C GLN A 184 -5.28 13.06 -2.82
N PHE A 185 -5.78 13.35 -1.63
CA PHE A 185 -5.78 12.43 -0.48
C PHE A 185 -7.16 12.34 0.14
N GLU A 186 -7.56 11.13 0.55
CA GLU A 186 -8.93 10.80 0.96
C GLU A 186 -9.93 11.19 -0.14
N VAL A 187 -9.77 10.59 -1.32
CA VAL A 187 -10.64 10.84 -2.50
C VAL A 187 -11.88 9.98 -2.38
N ASP A 188 -13.04 10.61 -2.29
CA ASP A 188 -14.32 9.91 -2.22
C ASP A 188 -14.60 9.17 -3.54
N LEU A 189 -14.85 7.87 -3.45
CA LEU A 189 -15.25 7.04 -4.58
C LEU A 189 -16.79 6.87 -4.65
N GLY A 190 -17.56 7.72 -3.98
CA GLY A 190 -19.01 7.86 -4.16
C GLY A 190 -19.88 6.71 -3.65
N GLU A 191 -19.31 5.62 -3.11
CA GLU A 191 -20.04 4.52 -2.49
C GLU A 191 -19.45 4.11 -1.13
N GLN A 192 -20.34 3.86 -0.15
CA GLN A 192 -20.02 3.28 1.17
C GLN A 192 -18.98 4.05 2.02
N ASP A 193 -18.99 5.39 2.01
CA ASP A 193 -17.99 6.20 2.72
C ASP A 193 -16.55 5.74 2.45
N THR A 194 -16.29 5.21 1.25
CA THR A 194 -15.00 4.60 0.94
C THR A 194 -14.15 5.54 0.09
N TYR A 195 -13.03 5.91 0.69
CA TYR A 195 -12.05 6.79 0.09
C TYR A 195 -10.88 5.98 -0.47
N ALA A 196 -10.36 6.39 -1.63
CA ALA A 196 -8.97 6.08 -1.99
C ALA A 196 -8.06 6.91 -1.08
N ASP A 197 -7.05 6.27 -0.49
CA ASP A 197 -6.19 6.96 0.47
C ASP A 197 -5.38 8.08 -0.21
N ALA A 198 -4.92 7.83 -1.44
CA ALA A 198 -4.36 8.87 -2.30
C ALA A 198 -4.60 8.56 -3.79
N VAL A 199 -4.76 9.60 -4.60
CA VAL A 199 -4.76 9.53 -6.07
C VAL A 199 -3.63 10.45 -6.54
N ILE A 200 -2.55 9.85 -7.03
CA ILE A 200 -1.31 10.56 -7.36
C ILE A 200 -1.01 10.44 -8.85
N PRO A 201 -0.81 11.56 -9.56
CA PRO A 201 -0.28 11.54 -10.92
C PRO A 201 1.10 10.88 -10.97
N PHE A 202 1.27 9.96 -11.91
CA PHE A 202 2.51 9.21 -12.10
C PHE A 202 2.78 9.01 -13.58
N GLY A 203 3.64 9.86 -14.17
CA GLY A 203 3.86 9.88 -15.62
C GLY A 203 2.58 10.26 -16.38
N ASP A 204 2.11 9.38 -17.26
CA ASP A 204 0.92 9.57 -18.10
C ASP A 204 -0.37 8.98 -17.50
N ARG A 205 -0.31 8.52 -16.25
CA ARG A 205 -1.39 7.77 -15.58
C ARG A 205 -1.57 8.20 -14.13
N GLU A 206 -2.66 7.72 -13.52
CA GLU A 206 -2.95 7.93 -12.10
C GLU A 206 -2.75 6.66 -11.29
N LEU A 207 -2.11 6.79 -10.13
CA LEU A 207 -1.98 5.74 -9.13
C LEU A 207 -3.02 5.96 -8.03
N HIS A 208 -3.96 5.03 -7.92
CA HIS A 208 -4.90 4.95 -6.81
C HIS A 208 -4.24 4.12 -5.72
N MET A 209 -3.82 4.79 -4.65
CA MET A 209 -3.04 4.20 -3.57
C MET A 209 -3.92 3.85 -2.38
N GLU A 210 -3.62 2.69 -1.79
CA GLU A 210 -4.30 2.17 -0.61
C GLU A 210 -3.25 1.81 0.44
N PHE A 211 -3.16 2.60 1.51
CA PHE A 211 -2.15 2.45 2.54
C PHE A 211 -2.69 1.61 3.70
N HIS A 212 -1.91 0.62 4.11
CA HIS A 212 -2.26 -0.21 5.25
C HIS A 212 -1.09 -0.31 6.25
N HIS A 213 -1.21 0.43 7.34
CA HIS A 213 -0.23 0.46 8.44
C HIS A 213 -0.58 -0.62 9.47
N LEU A 214 0.01 -1.80 9.34
CA LEU A 214 -0.34 -2.98 10.14
C LEU A 214 0.54 -3.12 11.37
N SER A 215 -0.05 -3.22 12.56
CA SER A 215 0.71 -3.69 13.73
C SER A 215 1.26 -5.10 13.50
N ASP A 216 2.26 -5.49 14.28
CA ASP A 216 2.89 -6.81 14.15
C ASP A 216 1.87 -7.95 14.29
N ALA A 217 0.91 -7.81 15.20
CA ALA A 217 -0.15 -8.80 15.43
C ALA A 217 -1.06 -9.02 14.19
N HIS A 218 -1.20 -8.00 13.35
CA HIS A 218 -2.01 -8.01 12.13
C HIS A 218 -1.17 -8.14 10.86
N CYS A 219 0.15 -8.24 10.98
CA CYS A 219 1.08 -8.47 9.88
C CYS A 219 1.04 -9.94 9.41
N LYS A 220 -0.09 -10.35 8.85
CA LYS A 220 -0.33 -11.72 8.37
C LYS A 220 -0.97 -11.69 7.00
N ALA A 221 -0.60 -12.64 6.13
CA ALA A 221 -1.16 -12.77 4.79
C ALA A 221 -2.71 -12.78 4.80
N ALA A 222 -3.35 -13.43 5.76
CA ALA A 222 -4.81 -13.44 5.88
C ALA A 222 -5.42 -12.04 6.09
N SER A 223 -4.78 -11.20 6.92
CA SER A 223 -5.23 -9.83 7.19
C SER A 223 -5.02 -8.92 5.98
N ILE A 224 -3.84 -9.01 5.35
CA ILE A 224 -3.52 -8.26 4.13
C ILE A 224 -4.47 -8.66 2.99
N ALA A 225 -4.72 -9.96 2.81
CA ALA A 225 -5.61 -10.47 1.78
C ALA A 225 -7.06 -9.99 1.97
N ALA A 226 -7.57 -10.04 3.19
CA ALA A 226 -8.92 -9.53 3.51
C ALA A 226 -9.07 -8.05 3.15
N TYR A 227 -8.09 -7.22 3.51
CA TYR A 227 -8.07 -5.80 3.20
C TYR A 227 -8.05 -5.55 1.68
N ILE A 228 -7.13 -6.19 0.95
CA ILE A 228 -7.01 -6.05 -0.50
C ILE A 228 -8.31 -6.47 -1.21
N MET A 229 -8.86 -7.63 -0.86
CA MET A 229 -10.10 -8.13 -1.45
C MET A 229 -11.29 -7.19 -1.16
N LYS A 230 -11.36 -6.63 0.05
CA LYS A 230 -12.38 -5.64 0.41
C LYS A 230 -12.26 -4.40 -0.47
N LYS A 231 -11.06 -3.84 -0.61
CA LYS A 231 -10.83 -2.65 -1.45
C LYS A 231 -11.11 -2.96 -2.92
N LEU A 232 -10.61 -4.06 -3.48
CA LEU A 232 -10.90 -4.45 -4.88
C LEU A 232 -12.40 -4.59 -5.14
N ARG A 233 -13.18 -5.08 -4.17
CA ARG A 233 -14.65 -5.11 -4.28
C ARG A 233 -15.23 -3.70 -4.41
N VAL A 234 -14.78 -2.76 -3.58
CA VAL A 234 -15.24 -1.36 -3.63
C VAL A 234 -14.94 -0.75 -4.99
N TYR A 235 -13.70 -0.88 -5.49
CA TYR A 235 -13.34 -0.41 -6.84
C TYR A 235 -14.18 -1.09 -7.92
N SER A 236 -14.40 -2.40 -7.83
CA SER A 236 -15.20 -3.14 -8.82
C SER A 236 -16.66 -2.68 -8.87
N ASN A 237 -17.23 -2.34 -7.72
CA ASN A 237 -18.58 -1.79 -7.64
C ASN A 237 -18.64 -0.37 -8.20
N HIS A 238 -17.71 0.49 -7.79
CA HIS A 238 -17.63 1.89 -8.26
C HIS A 238 -17.54 1.98 -9.79
N TYR A 239 -16.66 1.19 -10.39
CA TYR A 239 -16.47 1.15 -11.84
C TYR A 239 -17.46 0.21 -12.56
N ASN A 240 -18.49 -0.30 -11.88
CA ASN A 240 -19.52 -1.19 -12.43
C ASN A 240 -18.95 -2.44 -13.16
N ILE A 241 -17.81 -2.95 -12.70
CA ILE A 241 -17.17 -4.15 -13.25
C ILE A 241 -17.89 -5.41 -12.77
N THR A 242 -18.32 -5.41 -11.51
CA THR A 242 -19.08 -6.52 -10.92
C THR A 242 -20.51 -6.09 -10.62
N PRO A 243 -21.52 -6.94 -10.93
CA PRO A 243 -22.88 -6.67 -10.52
C PRO A 243 -22.99 -6.64 -9.00
N ARG A 244 -23.76 -5.66 -8.52
CA ARG A 244 -24.04 -5.45 -7.09
C ARG A 244 -24.74 -6.67 -6.48
#